data_AF-A0A9N9YP05-F1
#
_entry.id   AF-A0A9N9YP05-F1
#
_cell.length_a   1.000
_cell.length_b   1.000
_cell.length_c   1.000
_cell.angle_alpha   90.00
_cell.angle_beta   90.00
_cell.angle_gamma   90.00
#
_symmetry.space_group_name_H-M   'P 1'
#
loop_
_entity.id
_entity.type
_entity.pdbx_description
1 polymer ?
#
loop_
_entity_poly.entity_id
_entity_poly.type
_entity_poly.pdbx_seq_one_letter_code
_entity_poly.pdbx_strand_id
1 'polypeptide(L)'
;MYPNTFNFQEMVRQYYDEMLDREDEGMKADIPYILTIPKDLNGRLHDFFAQYSIKEKADGWLDEHPYSEAFPDTEADRWMRE
;
A
#
# COMPACT_ATOMS: atom_id res chain seq x y z
N MET A 1 13.99 0.15 3.96
CA MET A 1 14.11 -1.02 3.06
C MET A 1 12.87 -1.02 2.18
N TYR A 2 13.00 -0.92 0.86
CA TYR A 2 11.83 -0.98 -0.01
C TYR A 2 11.21 -2.37 0.07
N PRO A 3 9.86 -2.50 0.08
CA PRO A 3 9.23 -3.80 0.03
C PRO A 3 9.71 -4.53 -1.23
N ASN A 4 10.34 -5.68 -1.04
CA ASN A 4 10.78 -6.57 -2.10
C ASN A 4 10.01 -7.90 -1.98
N THR A 5 10.16 -8.78 -2.95
CA THR A 5 9.48 -10.08 -2.95
C THR A 5 9.73 -10.86 -1.66
N PHE A 6 10.94 -10.77 -1.09
CA PHE A 6 11.29 -11.45 0.15
C PHE A 6 10.46 -10.93 1.34
N ASN A 7 10.48 -9.62 1.59
CA ASN A 7 9.69 -9.02 2.68
C ASN A 7 8.18 -9.27 2.51
N PHE A 8 7.69 -9.26 1.27
CA PHE A 8 6.29 -9.56 1.00
C PHE A 8 5.95 -11.01 1.33
N GLN A 9 6.82 -11.96 0.99
CA GLN A 9 6.63 -13.38 1.31
C GLN A 9 6.64 -13.61 2.83
N GLU A 10 7.54 -12.97 3.56
CA GLU A 10 7.59 -13.07 5.03
C GLU A 10 6.31 -12.52 5.67
N MET A 11 5.84 -11.34 5.24
CA MET A 11 4.60 -10.76 5.74
C MET A 11 3.38 -11.66 5.48
N VAL A 12 3.30 -12.24 4.29
CA VAL A 12 2.21 -13.16 3.92
C VAL A 12 2.24 -14.43 4.77
N ARG A 13 3.44 -15.01 4.97
CA ARG A 13 3.61 -16.21 5.80
C ARG A 13 3.17 -15.94 7.23
N GLN A 14 3.68 -14.86 7.82
CA GLN A 14 3.32 -14.48 9.17
C GLN A 14 1.81 -14.31 9.34
N TYR A 15 1.15 -13.61 8.42
CA TYR A 15 -0.30 -13.38 8.51
C TYR A 15 -1.11 -14.68 8.37
N TYR A 16 -0.63 -15.64 7.58
CA TYR A 16 -1.26 -16.95 7.47
C TYR A 16 -1.01 -17.81 8.71
N ASP A 17 0.21 -17.82 9.24
CA ASP A 17 0.57 -18.55 10.46
C ASP A 17 -0.25 -18.02 11.66
N GLU A 18 -0.40 -16.70 11.79
CA GLU A 18 -1.25 -16.08 12.83
C GLU A 18 -2.74 -16.48 12.72
N MET A 19 -3.23 -16.71 11.49
CA MET A 19 -4.59 -17.19 11.29
C MET A 19 -4.73 -18.66 11.73
N LEU A 20 -3.75 -19.51 11.40
CA LEU A 20 -3.75 -20.91 11.84
C LEU A 20 -3.70 -21.04 13.37
N ASP A 21 -2.85 -20.26 14.03
CA ASP A 21 -2.74 -20.26 15.49
C ASP A 21 -4.09 -19.89 16.15
N ARG A 22 -4.81 -18.92 15.57
CA ARG A 22 -6.15 -18.53 16.06
C ARG A 22 -7.20 -19.61 15.84
N GLU A 23 -7.16 -20.31 14.71
CA GLU A 23 -8.06 -21.46 14.46
C GLU A 23 -7.79 -22.59 15.45
N ASP A 24 -6.51 -22.90 15.73
CA ASP A 24 -6.10 -23.92 16.71
C ASP A 24 -6.52 -23.56 18.15
N GLU A 25 -6.54 -22.27 18.49
CA GLU A 25 -7.08 -21.74 19.76
C GLU A 25 -8.62 -21.75 19.84
N GLY A 26 -9.30 -22.23 18.78
CA GLY A 26 -10.76 -22.29 18.70
C GLY A 26 -11.41 -20.93 18.42
N MET A 27 -10.64 -19.92 18.04
CA MET A 27 -11.18 -18.65 17.58
C MET A 27 -11.62 -18.76 16.12
N LYS A 28 -12.66 -18.00 15.76
CA LYS A 28 -13.05 -17.85 14.37
C LYS A 28 -12.10 -16.84 13.71
N ALA A 29 -11.21 -17.33 12.84
CA ALA A 29 -10.34 -16.49 12.04
C ALA A 29 -10.85 -16.42 10.59
N ASP A 30 -10.75 -15.24 9.97
CA ASP A 30 -11.07 -15.08 8.55
C ASP A 30 -9.88 -15.52 7.68
N ILE A 31 -10.17 -16.13 6.54
CA ILE A 31 -9.13 -16.56 5.60
C ILE A 31 -8.41 -15.33 5.05
N PRO A 32 -7.06 -15.27 5.13
CA PRO A 32 -6.29 -14.20 4.53
C PRO A 32 -6.46 -14.16 3.00
N TYR A 33 -6.72 -12.98 2.45
CA TYR A 33 -6.63 -12.73 1.01
C TYR A 33 -5.49 -11.78 0.69
N ILE A 34 -4.76 -12.09 -0.38
CA ILE A 34 -3.66 -11.26 -0.87
C ILE A 34 -4.09 -10.63 -2.18
N LEU A 35 -4.03 -9.30 -2.23
CA LEU A 35 -4.24 -8.55 -3.46
C LEU A 35 -2.91 -8.37 -4.18
N THR A 36 -2.85 -8.79 -5.43
CA THR A 36 -1.67 -8.61 -6.28
C THR A 36 -2.06 -7.90 -7.57
N ILE A 37 -1.17 -7.08 -8.09
CA ILE A 37 -1.35 -6.40 -9.37
C ILE A 37 -0.69 -7.26 -10.46
N PRO A 38 -1.39 -7.56 -11.58
CA PRO A 38 -0.77 -8.26 -12.70
C PRO A 38 0.48 -7.52 -13.20
N LYS A 39 1.53 -8.26 -13.54
CA LYS A 39 2.81 -7.67 -13.98
C LYS A 39 2.66 -6.71 -15.15
N ASP A 40 1.78 -7.04 -16.10
CA ASP A 40 1.48 -6.18 -17.25
C ASP A 40 0.86 -4.85 -16.83
N LEU A 41 -0.13 -4.88 -15.92
CA LEU A 41 -0.72 -3.66 -15.36
C LEU A 41 0.32 -2.84 -14.58
N ASN A 42 1.16 -3.50 -13.78
CA ASN A 42 2.24 -2.83 -13.06
C ASN A 42 3.23 -2.13 -14.01
N GLY A 43 3.55 -2.76 -15.14
CA GLY A 43 4.37 -2.14 -16.19
C GLY A 43 3.70 -0.92 -16.81
N ARG A 44 2.42 -1.02 -17.18
CA ARG A 44 1.66 0.11 -17.73
C ARG A 44 1.52 1.28 -16.76
N LEU A 45 1.31 0.99 -15.46
CA LEU A 45 1.29 2.01 -14.42
C LEU A 45 2.65 2.69 -14.30
N HIS A 46 3.73 1.91 -14.30
CA HIS A 46 5.09 2.46 -14.29
C HIS A 46 5.33 3.39 -15.46
N ASP A 47 4.99 2.98 -16.70
CA ASP A 47 5.15 3.80 -17.90
C ASP A 47 4.29 5.06 -17.84
N PHE A 48 3.05 4.93 -17.38
CA PHE A 48 2.15 6.06 -17.18
C PHE A 48 2.75 7.10 -16.22
N PHE A 49 3.19 6.67 -15.04
CA PHE A 49 3.81 7.60 -14.08
C PHE A 49 5.12 8.16 -14.63
N ALA A 50 5.96 7.35 -15.28
CA ALA A 50 7.22 7.82 -15.85
C ALA A 50 7.01 8.88 -16.94
N GLN A 51 5.94 8.77 -17.74
CA GLN A 51 5.66 9.69 -18.83
C GLN A 51 4.94 10.96 -18.38
N TYR A 52 3.98 10.86 -17.46
CA TYR A 52 3.05 11.95 -17.16
C TYR A 52 3.24 12.58 -15.78
N SER A 53 4.07 12.00 -14.90
CA SER A 53 4.33 12.62 -13.59
C SER A 53 5.23 13.85 -13.70
N ILE A 54 4.98 14.83 -12.84
CA ILE A 54 5.86 15.98 -12.64
C ILE A 54 6.89 15.55 -11.60
N LYS A 55 8.17 15.67 -11.94
CA LYS A 55 9.26 15.33 -11.03
C LYS A 55 9.66 16.54 -10.21
N GLU A 56 9.23 16.58 -8.97
CA GLU A 56 9.53 17.64 -8.03
C GLU A 56 10.59 17.20 -7.02
N LYS A 57 11.27 18.17 -6.39
CA LYS A 57 12.16 17.84 -5.27
C LYS A 57 11.36 17.75 -3.99
N ALA A 58 11.68 16.75 -3.18
CA ALA A 58 10.93 16.46 -1.96
C ALA A 58 11.01 17.62 -0.94
N ASP A 59 12.14 18.32 -0.83
CA ASP A 59 12.30 19.46 0.07
C ASP A 59 11.36 20.61 -0.32
N GLY A 60 11.38 21.04 -1.58
CA GLY A 60 10.48 22.09 -2.06
C GLY A 60 9.01 21.70 -1.98
N TRP A 61 8.67 20.45 -2.30
CA TRP A 61 7.29 19.97 -2.21
C TRP A 61 6.80 19.98 -0.76
N LEU A 62 7.62 19.56 0.21
CA LEU A 62 7.27 19.56 1.63
C LEU A 62 7.11 20.97 2.21
N ASP A 63 7.89 21.94 1.73
CA ASP A 63 7.74 23.35 2.11
C ASP A 63 6.37 23.92 1.65
N GLU A 64 5.87 23.46 0.51
CA GLU A 64 4.59 23.90 -0.08
C GLU A 64 3.37 23.09 0.42
N HIS A 65 3.58 21.90 0.99
CA HIS A 65 2.51 20.99 1.42
C HIS A 65 2.68 20.58 2.90
N PRO A 66 2.37 21.48 3.85
CA PRO A 66 2.55 21.21 5.27
C PRO A 66 1.63 20.10 5.77
N TYR A 67 2.19 19.19 6.57
CA TYR A 67 1.45 18.03 7.09
C TYR A 67 0.18 18.40 7.88
N SER A 68 0.16 19.57 8.55
CA SER A 68 -1.01 20.05 9.27
C SER A 68 -2.23 20.31 8.39
N GLU A 69 -2.03 20.46 7.09
CA GLU A 69 -3.08 20.67 6.09
C GLU A 69 -3.46 19.37 5.35
N ALA A 70 -2.76 18.26 5.62
CA ALA A 70 -3.07 16.98 5.01
C ALA A 70 -4.41 16.44 5.51
N PHE A 71 -5.22 15.91 4.59
CA PHE A 71 -6.46 15.24 4.95
C PHE A 71 -6.19 13.90 5.64
N PRO A 72 -6.91 13.58 6.72
CA PRO A 72 -6.81 12.27 7.36
C PRO A 72 -7.44 11.19 6.49
N ASP A 73 -6.97 9.95 6.61
CA ASP A 73 -7.49 8.78 5.88
C ASP A 73 -9.01 8.57 6.06
N THR A 74 -9.56 9.05 7.18
CA THR A 74 -11.00 9.03 7.48
C THR A 74 -11.84 9.92 6.56
N GLU A 75 -11.22 10.83 5.81
CA GLU A 75 -11.86 11.73 4.84
C GLU A 75 -11.57 11.32 3.39
N ALA A 76 -11.51 10.02 3.11
CA ALA A 76 -11.22 9.47 1.77
C ALA A 76 -12.10 10.03 0.65
N ASP A 77 -13.40 10.23 0.92
CA ASP A 77 -14.35 10.79 -0.03
C ASP A 77 -14.05 12.22 -0.43
N ARG A 78 -13.29 12.97 0.37
CA ARG A 78 -13.00 14.38 0.16
C ARG A 78 -11.82 14.57 -0.79
N TRP A 79 -10.73 13.84 -0.60
CA TRP A 79 -9.54 13.97 -1.46
C TRP A 79 -9.66 13.18 -2.78
N MET A 80 -10.57 12.20 -2.88
CA MET A 80 -10.84 11.48 -4.13
C MET A 80 -11.76 12.23 -5.13
N ARG A 81 -12.24 13.43 -4.76
CA ARG A 81 -13.15 14.26 -5.58
C ARG A 81 -12.48 15.46 -6.25
N GLU A 82 -11.26 15.80 -5.84
CA GLU A 82 -10.45 16.86 -6.44
C GLU A 82 -9.64 16.31 -7.62
#